data_AF-A0A819R3R9-F1
#
_entry.id   AF-A0A819R3R9-F1
#
_cell.length_a   1.000
_cell.length_b   1.000
_cell.length_c   1.000
_cell.angle_alpha   90.00
_cell.angle_beta   90.00
_cell.angle_gamma   90.00
#
_symmetry.space_group_name_H-M   'P 1'
#
loop_
_entity.id
_entity.type
_entity.pdbx_description
1 polymer ?
#
loop_
_entity_poly.entity_id
_entity_poly.type
_entity_poly.pdbx_seq_one_letter_code
_entity_poly.pdbx_strand_id
1 'polypeptide(L)'
;MATSSKVTDIDIQPCEIENCQRTSATVCRHCKKDVCRRHFIEHADQLVQELNPLADRINKLREKISSFGIKEYKQKELDKLIQWRDEAINNINGLFELKKQKLDLLFQDNKKIFLQQTVGHLEVINQLTNQTANFVEESDVTFAQLQILKQQLHSLEDRVKETHNRLVYCDIKPLLIDYNLVLLHSATNNYMRGGTLLCADYQMRLNDFYGTARQKWELVYKGTKDGFRGEDFHRCSDNKGSTMTIIQTKNNNYLFGGYAEIPWDCDNKVKMIANDLLYFYIQRNKNLSTTK
;
A
#
# COMPACT_ATOMS: atom_id res chain seq x y z
N MET A 1 -40.70 41.67 89.34
CA MET A 1 -40.23 42.52 88.22
C MET A 1 -39.46 41.63 87.29
N ALA A 2 -39.92 41.59 86.04
CA ALA A 2 -39.60 40.60 85.02
C ALA A 2 -38.32 40.95 84.25
N THR A 3 -37.64 39.90 83.77
CA THR A 3 -36.87 39.78 82.50
C THR A 3 -35.80 40.83 82.20
N SER A 4 -34.55 40.47 81.86
CA SER A 4 -34.25 39.74 80.63
C SER A 4 -32.77 39.33 80.64
N SER A 5 -32.51 38.06 80.30
CA SER A 5 -31.18 37.52 80.04
C SER A 5 -30.57 38.18 78.80
N LYS A 6 -29.35 38.72 78.91
CA LYS A 6 -28.51 38.99 77.75
C LYS A 6 -28.10 37.65 77.14
N VAL A 7 -28.81 37.26 76.09
CA VAL A 7 -28.38 36.21 75.16
C VAL A 7 -27.10 36.71 74.49
N THR A 8 -26.04 35.92 74.57
CA THR A 8 -24.80 36.10 73.82
C THR A 8 -25.12 36.19 72.33
N ASP A 9 -24.73 37.27 71.66
CA ASP A 9 -24.77 37.37 70.19
C ASP A 9 -23.92 36.23 69.63
N ILE A 10 -24.57 35.15 69.22
CA ILE A 10 -23.96 34.13 68.38
C ILE A 10 -23.77 34.84 67.03
N ASP A 11 -22.52 34.94 66.58
CA ASP A 11 -22.20 35.47 65.25
C ASP A 11 -22.70 34.47 64.20
N ILE A 12 -23.98 34.61 63.86
CA ILE A 12 -24.69 33.71 62.96
C ILE A 12 -24.45 34.22 61.54
N GLN A 13 -23.41 33.70 60.90
CA GLN A 13 -23.15 33.98 59.48
C GLN A 13 -24.25 33.36 58.61
N PRO A 14 -24.86 34.11 57.66
CA PRO A 14 -25.90 33.59 56.79
C PRO A 14 -25.33 32.68 55.70
N CYS A 15 -26.15 31.78 55.14
CA CYS A 15 -25.77 30.98 53.97
C CYS A 15 -25.67 31.88 52.72
N GLU A 16 -24.55 31.83 52.02
CA GLU A 16 -24.23 32.66 50.84
C GLU A 16 -24.81 32.14 49.52
N ILE A 17 -25.76 31.19 49.58
CA ILE A 17 -26.47 30.70 48.39
C ILE A 17 -27.72 31.55 48.20
N GLU A 18 -27.96 32.01 46.97
CA GLU A 18 -29.09 32.88 46.63
C GLU A 18 -30.42 32.29 47.12
N ASN A 19 -31.28 33.15 47.66
CA ASN A 19 -32.59 32.81 48.22
C ASN A 19 -32.55 31.83 49.41
N CYS A 20 -31.42 31.71 50.13
CA CYS A 20 -31.34 30.95 51.37
C CYS A 20 -31.49 31.85 52.61
N GLN A 21 -32.43 31.51 53.49
CA GLN A 21 -32.59 32.18 54.79
C GLN A 21 -31.96 31.42 55.96
N ARG A 22 -31.22 30.34 55.69
CA ARG A 22 -30.59 29.51 56.72
C ARG A 22 -29.22 30.06 57.12
N THR A 23 -28.79 29.71 58.31
CA THR A 23 -27.46 30.04 58.84
C THR A 23 -26.41 29.11 58.22
N SER A 24 -25.21 29.64 57.99
CA SER A 24 -24.05 28.84 57.60
C SER A 24 -23.76 27.80 58.68
N ALA A 25 -23.43 26.59 58.24
CA ALA A 25 -23.00 25.50 59.11
C ALA A 25 -21.52 25.14 58.88
N THR A 26 -20.98 25.50 57.71
CA THR A 26 -19.59 25.23 57.32
C THR A 26 -19.21 26.09 56.12
N VAL A 27 -17.92 26.39 55.97
CA VAL A 27 -17.35 26.92 54.73
C VAL A 27 -17.05 25.76 53.78
N CYS A 28 -17.59 25.80 52.57
CA CYS A 28 -17.25 24.82 51.54
C CYS A 28 -15.88 25.15 50.93
N ARG A 29 -14.90 24.25 51.03
CA ARG A 29 -13.54 24.50 50.49
C ARG A 29 -13.49 24.56 48.96
N HIS A 30 -14.48 24.00 48.25
CA HIS A 30 -14.56 24.04 46.79
C HIS A 30 -14.91 25.44 46.28
N CYS A 31 -16.02 26.01 46.75
CA CYS A 31 -16.49 27.33 46.30
C CYS A 31 -16.08 28.49 47.24
N LYS A 32 -15.45 28.18 48.37
CA LYS A 32 -15.03 29.12 49.43
C LYS A 32 -16.17 29.96 50.01
N LYS A 33 -17.39 29.43 49.95
CA LYS A 33 -18.61 30.08 50.45
C LYS A 33 -19.08 29.49 51.76
N ASP A 34 -19.69 30.32 52.58
CA ASP A 34 -20.41 29.93 53.79
C ASP A 34 -21.75 29.28 53.43
N VAL A 35 -21.90 27.99 53.71
CA VAL A 35 -23.06 27.20 53.28
C VAL A 35 -23.76 26.51 54.45
N CYS A 36 -25.09 26.52 54.42
CA CYS A 36 -25.88 25.72 55.35
C CYS A 36 -25.75 24.22 55.04
N ARG A 37 -26.05 23.36 56.03
CA ARG A 37 -25.96 21.90 55.90
C ARG A 37 -26.71 21.35 54.67
N ARG A 38 -27.88 21.90 54.35
CA ARG A 38 -28.67 21.47 53.18
C ARG A 38 -27.93 21.74 51.86
N HIS A 39 -27.44 22.96 51.67
CA HIS A 39 -26.73 23.33 50.44
C HIS A 39 -25.37 22.62 50.32
N PHE A 40 -24.72 22.30 51.45
CA PHE A 40 -23.52 21.46 51.43
C PHE A 40 -23.83 20.04 50.94
N ILE A 41 -24.95 19.43 51.39
CA ILE A 41 -25.40 18.11 50.92
C ILE A 41 -25.80 18.17 49.44
N GLU A 42 -26.58 19.16 49.02
CA GLU A 42 -26.97 19.34 47.61
C GLU A 42 -25.74 19.49 46.70
N HIS A 43 -24.71 20.20 47.15
CA HIS A 43 -23.45 20.34 46.42
C HIS A 43 -22.64 19.02 46.38
N ALA A 44 -22.62 18.26 47.47
CA ALA A 44 -22.02 16.92 47.48
C ALA A 44 -22.79 15.94 46.55
N ASP A 45 -24.12 16.03 46.53
CA ASP A 45 -24.98 15.25 45.65
C ASP A 45 -24.75 15.61 44.18
N GLN A 46 -24.56 16.89 43.85
CA GLN A 46 -24.17 17.33 42.50
C GLN A 46 -22.85 16.70 42.04
N LEU A 47 -21.84 16.65 42.91
CA LEU A 47 -20.57 15.97 42.59
C LEU A 47 -20.76 14.46 42.37
N VAL A 48 -21.62 13.81 43.15
CA VAL A 48 -21.96 12.39 42.96
C VAL A 48 -22.74 12.18 41.66
N GLN A 49 -23.64 13.12 41.29
CA GLN A 49 -24.35 13.11 40.02
C GLN A 49 -23.41 13.25 38.81
N GLU A 50 -22.28 13.96 38.95
CA GLU A 50 -21.25 14.01 37.91
C GLU A 50 -20.36 12.75 37.90
N LEU A 51 -20.10 12.14 39.06
CA LEU A 51 -19.25 10.96 39.20
C LEU A 51 -19.86 9.71 38.55
N ASN A 52 -21.18 9.51 38.70
CA ASN A 52 -21.87 8.31 38.18
C ASN A 52 -21.78 8.18 36.64
N PRO A 53 -22.10 9.21 35.83
CA PRO A 53 -21.87 9.19 34.38
C PRO A 53 -20.40 8.96 34.01
N LEU A 54 -19.47 9.42 34.84
CA LEU A 54 -18.03 9.22 34.63
C LEU A 54 -17.67 7.74 34.81
N ALA A 55 -18.17 7.10 35.87
CA ALA A 55 -18.01 5.66 36.10
C ALA A 55 -18.62 4.83 34.95
N ASP A 56 -19.80 5.20 34.46
CA ASP A 56 -20.43 4.55 33.31
C ASP A 56 -19.59 4.71 32.04
N ARG A 57 -19.02 5.90 31.80
CA ARG A 57 -18.11 6.15 30.67
C ARG A 57 -16.84 5.31 30.78
N ILE A 58 -16.27 5.16 31.98
CA ILE A 58 -15.10 4.32 32.23
C ILE A 58 -15.43 2.85 31.95
N ASN A 59 -16.58 2.35 32.45
CA ASN A 59 -17.01 0.97 32.22
C ASN A 59 -17.26 0.69 30.73
N LYS A 60 -17.93 1.61 30.02
CA LYS A 60 -18.14 1.52 28.56
C LYS A 60 -16.81 1.52 27.80
N LEU A 61 -15.85 2.34 28.22
CA LEU A 61 -14.52 2.36 27.61
C LEU A 61 -13.76 1.06 27.90
N ARG A 62 -13.84 0.53 29.12
CA ARG A 62 -13.27 -0.77 29.48
C ARG A 62 -13.83 -1.88 28.60
N GLU A 63 -15.14 -1.96 28.45
CA GLU A 63 -15.77 -2.97 27.60
C GLU A 63 -15.32 -2.85 26.14
N LYS A 64 -15.27 -1.63 25.60
CA LYS A 64 -14.71 -1.37 24.27
C LYS A 64 -13.26 -1.83 24.16
N ILE A 65 -12.43 -1.52 25.14
CA ILE A 65 -11.02 -1.94 25.17
C ILE A 65 -10.90 -3.47 25.22
N SER A 66 -11.68 -4.10 26.09
CA SER A 66 -11.71 -5.56 26.25
C SER A 66 -12.24 -6.29 25.02
N SER A 67 -13.10 -5.64 24.22
CA SER A 67 -13.59 -6.20 22.96
C SER A 67 -12.59 -6.12 21.81
N PHE A 68 -11.46 -5.42 21.95
CA PHE A 68 -10.43 -5.40 20.89
C PHE A 68 -9.64 -6.72 20.89
N GLY A 69 -10.12 -7.70 20.13
CA GLY A 69 -9.36 -8.90 19.83
C GLY A 69 -8.39 -8.66 18.67
N ILE A 70 -7.16 -9.13 18.82
CA ILE A 70 -6.15 -9.14 17.75
C ILE A 70 -6.69 -9.85 16.50
N LYS A 71 -7.51 -10.90 16.69
CA LYS A 71 -8.11 -11.66 15.60
C LYS A 71 -9.09 -10.82 14.78
N GLU A 72 -10.02 -10.10 15.41
CA GLU A 72 -10.97 -9.26 14.67
C GLU A 72 -10.26 -8.11 13.95
N TYR A 73 -9.27 -7.48 14.59
CA TYR A 73 -8.53 -6.40 13.95
C TYR A 73 -7.71 -6.90 12.75
N LYS A 74 -7.03 -8.05 12.89
CA LYS A 74 -6.33 -8.69 11.77
C LYS A 74 -7.30 -9.02 10.64
N GLN A 75 -8.48 -9.56 10.96
CA GLN A 75 -9.49 -9.90 9.97
C GLN A 75 -9.95 -8.65 9.22
N LYS A 76 -10.21 -7.54 9.92
CA LYS A 76 -10.58 -6.27 9.29
C LYS A 76 -9.55 -5.77 8.28
N GLU A 77 -8.26 -5.87 8.58
CA GLU A 77 -7.21 -5.47 7.63
C GLU A 77 -7.09 -6.48 6.46
N LEU A 78 -7.31 -7.77 6.72
CA LEU A 78 -7.37 -8.79 5.67
C LEU A 78 -8.57 -8.58 4.72
N ASP A 79 -9.73 -8.20 5.25
CA ASP A 79 -10.93 -7.94 4.45
C ASP A 79 -10.69 -6.80 3.46
N LYS A 80 -9.92 -5.77 3.83
CA LYS A 80 -9.50 -4.71 2.89
C LYS A 80 -8.63 -5.24 1.76
N LEU A 81 -7.69 -6.16 2.05
CA LEU A 81 -6.85 -6.78 1.04
C LEU A 81 -7.67 -7.66 0.09
N ILE A 82 -8.62 -8.42 0.63
CA ILE A 82 -9.56 -9.24 -0.13
C ILE A 82 -10.40 -8.35 -1.05
N GLN A 83 -10.99 -7.28 -0.50
CA GLN A 83 -11.78 -6.33 -1.28
C GLN A 83 -10.95 -5.71 -2.42
N TRP A 84 -9.74 -5.22 -2.12
CA TRP A 84 -8.85 -4.65 -3.13
C TRP A 84 -8.54 -5.66 -4.26
N ARG A 85 -8.26 -6.92 -3.91
CA ARG A 85 -8.02 -8.00 -4.88
C ARG A 85 -9.24 -8.22 -5.77
N ASP A 86 -10.42 -8.34 -5.15
CA ASP A 86 -11.65 -8.66 -5.88
C ASP A 86 -12.04 -7.51 -6.81
N GLU A 87 -11.88 -6.25 -6.38
CA GLU A 87 -12.05 -5.07 -7.22
C GLU A 87 -11.06 -5.04 -8.40
N ALA A 88 -9.78 -5.36 -8.17
CA ALA A 88 -8.77 -5.41 -9.22
C ALA A 88 -9.11 -6.47 -10.28
N ILE A 89 -9.52 -7.67 -9.85
CA ILE A 89 -9.95 -8.75 -10.76
C ILE A 89 -11.18 -8.32 -11.55
N ASN A 90 -12.18 -7.71 -10.91
CA ASN A 90 -13.38 -7.23 -11.60
C ASN A 90 -13.05 -6.17 -12.65
N ASN A 91 -12.11 -5.26 -12.37
CA ASN A 91 -11.65 -4.27 -13.34
C ASN A 91 -10.96 -4.92 -14.55
N ILE A 92 -10.12 -5.93 -14.32
CA ILE A 92 -9.45 -6.69 -15.39
C ILE A 92 -10.48 -7.42 -16.25
N ASN A 93 -11.44 -8.10 -15.62
CA ASN A 93 -12.51 -8.82 -16.32
C ASN A 93 -13.38 -7.87 -17.14
N GLY A 94 -13.74 -6.70 -16.59
CA GLY A 94 -14.50 -5.68 -17.31
C GLY A 94 -13.74 -5.16 -18.55
N LEU A 95 -12.43 -4.92 -18.42
CA LEU A 95 -11.59 -4.53 -19.56
C LEU A 95 -11.53 -5.64 -20.62
N PHE A 96 -11.38 -6.90 -20.20
CA PHE A 96 -11.36 -8.05 -21.09
C PHE A 96 -12.66 -8.16 -21.90
N GLU A 97 -13.82 -8.12 -21.25
CA GLU A 97 -15.12 -8.20 -21.94
C GLU A 97 -15.33 -7.02 -22.90
N LEU A 98 -14.93 -5.81 -22.51
CA LEU A 98 -14.97 -4.64 -23.41
C LEU A 98 -14.10 -4.84 -24.66
N LYS A 99 -12.89 -5.39 -24.50
CA LYS A 99 -11.99 -5.63 -25.62
C LYS A 99 -12.49 -6.75 -26.52
N LYS A 100 -13.08 -7.80 -25.94
CA LYS A 100 -13.73 -8.90 -26.67
C LYS A 100 -14.89 -8.39 -27.53
N GLN A 101 -15.78 -7.56 -26.98
CA GLN A 101 -16.87 -6.96 -27.75
C GLN A 101 -16.35 -6.10 -28.91
N LYS A 102 -15.31 -5.30 -28.70
CA LYS A 102 -14.68 -4.52 -29.77
C LYS A 102 -14.04 -5.40 -30.83
N LEU A 103 -13.43 -6.50 -30.44
CA LEU A 103 -12.85 -7.47 -31.35
C LEU A 103 -13.94 -8.08 -32.24
N ASP A 104 -15.05 -8.51 -31.65
CA ASP A 104 -16.21 -9.04 -32.38
C ASP A 104 -16.74 -8.03 -33.40
N LEU A 105 -16.88 -6.76 -33.02
CA LEU A 105 -17.30 -5.69 -33.93
C LEU A 105 -16.32 -5.53 -35.12
N LEU A 106 -15.01 -5.50 -34.85
CA LEU A 106 -14.01 -5.39 -35.92
C LEU A 106 -14.08 -6.58 -36.90
N PHE A 107 -14.31 -7.80 -36.40
CA PHE A 107 -14.50 -8.96 -37.26
C PHE A 107 -15.81 -8.90 -38.04
N GLN A 108 -16.89 -8.37 -37.45
CA GLN A 108 -18.16 -8.15 -38.14
C GLN A 108 -18.02 -7.13 -39.27
N ASP A 109 -17.39 -5.99 -39.01
CA ASP A 109 -17.16 -4.92 -39.99
C ASP A 109 -16.29 -5.41 -41.16
N ASN A 110 -15.27 -6.22 -40.87
CA ASN A 110 -14.37 -6.77 -41.89
C ASN A 110 -14.88 -8.07 -42.54
N LYS A 111 -16.03 -8.61 -42.11
CA LYS A 111 -16.56 -9.91 -42.58
C LYS A 111 -16.66 -10.00 -44.10
N LYS A 112 -17.14 -8.93 -44.75
CA LYS A 112 -17.29 -8.90 -46.22
C LYS A 112 -15.93 -9.02 -46.91
N ILE A 113 -14.91 -8.33 -46.41
CA ILE A 113 -13.56 -8.35 -46.98
C ILE A 113 -12.95 -9.75 -46.79
N PHE A 114 -13.10 -10.33 -45.59
CA PHE A 114 -12.67 -11.71 -45.33
C PHE A 114 -13.30 -12.71 -46.31
N LEU A 115 -14.62 -12.64 -46.51
CA LEU A 115 -15.32 -13.52 -47.44
C LEU A 115 -14.83 -13.31 -48.88
N GLN A 116 -14.70 -12.05 -49.32
CA GLN A 116 -14.23 -11.74 -50.67
C GLN A 116 -12.81 -12.24 -50.92
N GLN A 117 -11.89 -12.04 -49.98
CA GLN A 117 -10.51 -12.52 -50.10
C GLN A 117 -10.43 -14.04 -50.02
N THR A 118 -11.26 -14.68 -49.19
CA THR A 118 -11.35 -16.15 -49.13
C THR A 118 -11.78 -16.73 -50.47
N VAL A 119 -12.84 -16.17 -51.07
CA VAL A 119 -13.30 -16.57 -52.42
C VAL A 119 -12.17 -16.40 -53.43
N GLY A 120 -11.53 -15.23 -53.48
CA GLY A 120 -10.42 -14.98 -54.40
C GLY A 120 -9.21 -15.89 -54.19
N HIS A 121 -8.89 -16.28 -52.95
CA HIS A 121 -7.84 -17.25 -52.68
C HIS A 121 -8.23 -18.67 -53.13
N LEU A 122 -9.47 -19.09 -52.90
CA LEU A 122 -9.99 -20.39 -53.33
C LEU A 122 -10.03 -20.51 -54.86
N GLU A 123 -10.36 -19.43 -55.58
CA GLU A 123 -10.30 -19.40 -57.04
C GLU A 123 -8.88 -19.70 -57.55
N VAL A 124 -7.85 -19.10 -56.95
CA VAL A 124 -6.45 -19.37 -57.30
C VAL A 124 -6.05 -20.81 -56.94
N ILE A 125 -6.48 -21.33 -55.79
CA ILE A 125 -6.24 -22.73 -55.43
C ILE A 125 -6.85 -23.68 -56.47
N ASN A 126 -8.10 -23.43 -56.90
CA ASN A 126 -8.77 -24.27 -57.90
C ASN A 126 -8.02 -24.25 -59.24
N GLN A 127 -7.53 -23.08 -59.67
CA GLN A 127 -6.70 -22.95 -60.87
C GLN A 127 -5.41 -23.76 -60.76
N LEU A 128 -4.67 -23.61 -59.65
CA LEU A 128 -3.43 -24.36 -59.40
C LEU A 128 -3.68 -25.87 -59.33
N THR A 129 -4.79 -26.28 -58.71
CA THR A 129 -5.19 -27.69 -58.59
C THR A 129 -5.46 -28.29 -59.96
N ASN A 130 -6.23 -27.61 -60.81
CA ASN A 130 -6.52 -28.05 -62.18
C ASN A 130 -5.25 -28.13 -63.04
N GLN A 131 -4.38 -27.12 -62.96
CA GLN A 131 -3.10 -27.15 -63.68
C GLN A 131 -2.22 -28.33 -63.23
N THR A 132 -2.16 -28.57 -61.92
CA THR A 132 -1.38 -29.68 -61.37
C THR A 132 -1.97 -31.03 -61.79
N ALA A 133 -3.29 -31.18 -61.77
CA ALA A 133 -3.97 -32.40 -62.22
C ALA A 133 -3.69 -32.71 -63.70
N ASN A 134 -3.78 -31.71 -64.58
CA ASN A 134 -3.49 -31.89 -66.00
C ASN A 134 -2.05 -32.36 -66.24
N PHE A 135 -1.05 -31.74 -65.58
CA PHE A 135 0.34 -32.17 -65.71
C PHE A 135 0.59 -33.60 -65.17
N VAL A 136 -0.15 -34.01 -64.15
CA VAL A 136 -0.07 -35.38 -63.61
C VAL A 136 -0.70 -36.38 -64.59
N GLU A 137 -1.86 -36.05 -65.16
CA GLU A 137 -2.54 -36.90 -66.16
C GLU A 137 -1.71 -37.07 -67.44
N GLU A 138 -1.14 -35.97 -67.95
CA GLU A 138 -0.28 -36.00 -69.14
C GLU A 138 1.09 -36.66 -68.87
N SER A 139 1.47 -36.81 -67.59
CA SER A 139 2.79 -37.30 -67.16
C SER A 139 3.96 -36.52 -67.78
N ASP A 140 3.72 -35.27 -68.17
CA ASP A 140 4.68 -34.39 -68.83
C ASP A 140 4.61 -33.00 -68.18
N VAL A 141 5.74 -32.59 -67.59
CA VAL A 141 5.89 -31.27 -66.98
C VAL A 141 7.33 -30.82 -67.11
N THR A 142 7.54 -29.62 -67.65
CA THR A 142 8.87 -29.04 -67.74
C THR A 142 9.29 -28.42 -66.41
N PHE A 143 10.61 -28.34 -66.17
CA PHE A 143 11.14 -27.65 -64.99
C PHE A 143 10.64 -26.20 -64.89
N ALA A 144 10.54 -25.48 -66.01
CA ALA A 144 10.04 -24.11 -66.03
C ALA A 144 8.57 -24.01 -65.56
N GLN A 145 7.69 -24.90 -66.03
CA GLN A 145 6.29 -24.95 -65.59
C GLN A 145 6.18 -25.27 -64.10
N LEU A 146 6.99 -26.21 -63.60
CA LEU A 146 7.01 -26.56 -62.18
C LEU A 146 7.47 -25.38 -61.30
N GLN A 147 8.45 -24.59 -61.75
CA GLN A 147 8.89 -23.39 -61.01
C GLN A 147 7.80 -22.31 -60.98
N ILE A 148 7.09 -22.08 -62.08
CA ILE A 148 5.97 -21.13 -62.14
C ILE A 148 4.89 -21.52 -61.13
N LEU A 149 4.48 -22.80 -61.11
CA LEU A 149 3.49 -23.31 -60.15
C LEU A 149 3.92 -23.09 -58.69
N LYS A 150 5.17 -23.42 -58.37
CA LYS A 150 5.73 -23.19 -57.02
C LYS A 150 5.71 -21.71 -56.64
N GLN A 151 6.07 -20.82 -57.57
CA GLN A 151 6.08 -19.39 -57.32
C GLN A 151 4.67 -18.83 -57.10
N GLN A 152 3.69 -19.31 -57.87
CA GLN A 152 2.29 -18.92 -57.71
C GLN A 152 1.71 -19.39 -56.38
N LEU A 153 2.01 -20.64 -55.97
CA LEU A 153 1.62 -21.17 -54.66
C LEU A 153 2.23 -20.32 -53.54
N HIS A 154 3.52 -20.04 -53.60
CA HIS A 154 4.20 -19.23 -52.60
C HIS A 154 3.63 -17.81 -52.50
N SER A 155 3.35 -17.17 -53.63
CA SER A 155 2.70 -15.85 -53.65
C SER A 155 1.30 -15.88 -53.02
N LEU A 156 0.53 -16.95 -53.25
CA LEU A 156 -0.77 -17.12 -52.61
C LEU A 156 -0.62 -17.32 -51.09
N GLU A 157 0.33 -18.15 -50.64
CA GLU A 157 0.61 -18.35 -49.21
C GLU A 157 0.92 -17.02 -48.51
N ASP A 158 1.71 -16.16 -49.13
CA ASP A 158 2.05 -14.84 -48.58
C ASP A 158 0.83 -13.92 -48.53
N ARG A 159 0.01 -13.88 -49.59
CA ARG A 159 -1.24 -13.11 -49.62
C ARG A 159 -2.25 -13.57 -48.57
N VAL A 160 -2.34 -14.87 -48.33
CA VAL A 160 -3.19 -15.46 -47.27
C VAL A 160 -2.73 -14.98 -45.91
N LYS A 161 -1.42 -15.03 -45.62
CA LYS A 161 -0.84 -14.54 -44.36
C LYS A 161 -1.07 -13.04 -44.17
N GLU A 162 -0.83 -12.23 -45.21
CA GLU A 162 -0.99 -10.78 -45.16
C GLU A 162 -2.44 -10.38 -44.87
N THR A 163 -3.39 -11.05 -45.52
CA THR A 163 -4.83 -10.86 -45.33
C THR A 163 -5.27 -11.17 -43.91
N HIS A 164 -4.93 -12.36 -43.40
CA HIS A 164 -5.43 -12.83 -42.12
C HIS A 164 -4.80 -12.09 -40.94
N ASN A 165 -3.55 -11.61 -41.09
CA ASN A 165 -2.83 -10.95 -39.99
C ASN A 165 -3.03 -9.42 -39.96
N ARG A 166 -3.52 -8.78 -41.02
CA ARG A 166 -3.63 -7.30 -41.09
C ARG A 166 -5.03 -6.74 -40.89
N LEU A 167 -6.07 -7.52 -41.18
CA LEU A 167 -7.45 -7.01 -41.10
C LEU A 167 -7.89 -6.77 -39.66
N VAL A 168 -7.63 -7.72 -38.76
CA VAL A 168 -7.93 -7.58 -37.34
C VAL A 168 -6.82 -8.30 -36.55
N TYR A 169 -6.13 -7.58 -35.69
CA TYR A 169 -5.09 -8.15 -34.81
C TYR A 169 -5.13 -7.50 -33.43
N CYS A 170 -4.51 -8.16 -32.45
CA CYS A 170 -4.40 -7.68 -31.08
C CYS A 170 -2.93 -7.61 -30.66
N ASP A 171 -2.46 -6.42 -30.30
CA ASP A 171 -1.18 -6.24 -29.61
C ASP A 171 -1.42 -6.21 -28.09
N ILE A 172 -1.17 -7.34 -27.43
CA ILE A 172 -1.42 -7.50 -25.99
C ILE A 172 -0.12 -7.26 -25.23
N LYS A 173 -0.13 -6.23 -24.38
CA LYS A 173 0.99 -5.95 -23.46
C LYS A 173 0.81 -6.71 -22.15
N PRO A 174 1.90 -7.13 -21.49
CA PRO A 174 1.83 -7.80 -20.19
C PRO A 174 1.27 -6.86 -19.11
N LEU A 175 0.53 -7.42 -18.16
CA LEU A 175 0.09 -6.70 -16.97
C LEU A 175 1.27 -6.58 -15.98
N LEU A 176 1.69 -5.36 -15.69
CA LEU A 176 2.75 -5.07 -14.72
C LEU A 176 2.11 -4.68 -13.39
N ILE A 177 2.30 -5.52 -12.37
CA ILE A 177 1.82 -5.26 -11.00
C ILE A 177 2.97 -4.62 -10.22
N ASP A 178 2.75 -3.38 -9.77
CA ASP A 178 3.70 -2.69 -8.90
C ASP A 178 3.57 -3.25 -7.46
N TYR A 179 4.66 -3.76 -6.91
CA TYR A 179 4.70 -4.26 -5.54
C TYR A 179 4.38 -3.18 -4.50
N ASN A 180 4.43 -1.89 -4.86
CA ASN A 180 4.08 -0.78 -3.98
C ASN A 180 2.60 -0.40 -4.00
N LEU A 181 1.75 -1.19 -4.68
CA LEU A 181 0.29 -1.04 -4.66
C LEU A 181 -0.31 -1.28 -3.27
N VAL A 182 0.34 -2.12 -2.46
CA VAL A 182 -0.04 -2.41 -1.07
C VAL A 182 1.19 -2.28 -0.19
N LEU A 183 1.13 -1.40 0.82
CA LEU A 183 2.18 -1.22 1.79
C LEU A 183 1.66 -1.50 3.20
N LEU A 184 2.32 -2.44 3.88
CA LEU A 184 2.06 -2.70 5.28
C LEU A 184 2.81 -1.69 6.16
N HIS A 185 2.05 -1.03 7.03
CA HIS A 185 2.57 -0.14 8.05
C HIS A 185 2.41 -0.79 9.43
N SER A 186 3.36 -0.52 10.33
CA SER A 186 3.28 -0.95 11.72
C SER A 186 3.84 0.15 12.61
N ALA A 187 3.16 0.37 13.74
CA ALA A 187 3.60 1.32 14.75
C ALA A 187 4.84 0.85 15.53
N THR A 188 5.09 -0.47 15.55
CA THR A 188 6.12 -1.09 16.40
C THR A 188 7.14 -1.93 15.63
N ASN A 189 7.04 -2.03 14.30
CA ASN A 189 8.02 -2.79 13.54
C ASN A 189 9.38 -2.09 13.58
N ASN A 190 10.35 -2.79 14.18
CA ASN A 190 11.65 -2.26 14.56
C ASN A 190 12.79 -3.16 14.06
N TYR A 191 12.59 -3.88 12.94
CA TYR A 191 13.69 -4.63 12.33
C TYR A 191 14.87 -3.71 11.99
N MET A 192 14.62 -2.44 11.66
CA MET A 192 15.67 -1.44 11.43
C MET A 192 15.48 -0.24 12.37
N ARG A 193 15.93 -0.39 13.62
CA ARG A 193 15.67 0.57 14.70
C ARG A 193 16.37 1.91 14.47
N GLY A 194 15.68 3.03 14.73
CA GLY A 194 16.24 4.39 14.61
C GLY A 194 16.26 4.95 13.18
N GLY A 195 16.08 4.09 12.17
CA GLY A 195 15.85 4.51 10.80
C GLY A 195 14.48 5.17 10.63
N THR A 196 14.40 6.18 9.76
CA THR A 196 13.13 6.89 9.47
C THR A 196 12.72 6.81 8.01
N LEU A 197 13.48 6.08 7.19
CA LEU A 197 13.27 6.02 5.74
C LEU A 197 12.30 4.91 5.32
N LEU A 198 12.18 3.83 6.11
CA LEU A 198 11.49 2.60 5.72
C LEU A 198 10.23 2.35 6.56
N CYS A 199 9.12 2.07 5.90
CA CYS A 199 7.94 1.48 6.54
C CYS A 199 8.19 -0.01 6.87
N ALA A 200 7.24 -0.62 7.58
CA ALA A 200 7.33 -2.01 8.00
C ALA A 200 7.49 -2.97 6.80
N ASP A 201 6.74 -2.74 5.73
CA ASP A 201 6.80 -3.55 4.52
C ASP A 201 8.19 -3.56 3.87
N TYR A 202 8.80 -2.38 3.71
CA TYR A 202 10.15 -2.30 3.14
C TYR A 202 11.21 -2.95 4.03
N GLN A 203 11.08 -2.83 5.36
CA GLN A 203 11.97 -3.53 6.28
C GLN A 203 11.83 -5.06 6.13
N MET A 204 10.61 -5.57 5.96
CA MET A 204 10.36 -6.99 5.72
C MET A 204 10.96 -7.46 4.39
N ARG A 205 10.75 -6.70 3.31
CA ARG A 205 11.36 -7.02 2.00
C ARG A 205 12.87 -7.10 2.08
N LEU A 206 13.52 -6.12 2.71
CA LEU A 206 14.98 -6.12 2.88
C LEU A 206 15.47 -7.31 3.72
N ASN A 207 14.69 -7.73 4.71
CA ASN A 207 14.97 -8.94 5.48
C ASN A 207 14.79 -10.23 4.67
N ASP A 208 13.77 -10.28 3.80
CA ASP A 208 13.56 -11.39 2.87
C ASP A 208 14.73 -11.47 1.87
N PHE A 209 15.18 -10.34 1.34
CA PHE A 209 16.38 -10.24 0.49
C PHE A 209 17.64 -10.69 1.22
N TYR A 210 17.79 -10.32 2.50
CA TYR A 210 18.90 -10.78 3.34
C TYR A 210 18.83 -12.29 3.67
N GLY A 211 17.66 -12.93 3.50
CA GLY A 211 17.44 -14.35 3.79
C GLY A 211 17.08 -14.65 5.25
N THR A 212 16.84 -13.62 6.08
CA THR A 212 16.43 -13.79 7.48
C THR A 212 15.27 -12.84 7.81
N ALA A 213 14.04 -13.35 7.73
CA ALA A 213 12.80 -12.57 7.85
C ALA A 213 12.69 -11.68 9.11
N ARG A 214 13.30 -12.11 10.23
CA ARG A 214 13.28 -11.38 11.51
C ARG A 214 14.62 -10.77 11.89
N GLN A 215 15.50 -10.55 10.93
CA GLN A 215 16.78 -9.88 11.15
C GLN A 215 16.56 -8.51 11.80
N LYS A 216 17.39 -8.19 12.79
CA LYS A 216 17.41 -6.88 13.45
C LYS A 216 18.69 -6.15 13.06
N TRP A 217 18.54 -4.89 12.75
CA TRP A 217 19.59 -3.97 12.33
C TRP A 217 19.67 -2.83 13.33
N GLU A 218 20.90 -2.45 13.64
CA GLU A 218 21.21 -1.29 14.46
C GLU A 218 21.65 -0.13 13.55
N LEU A 219 21.10 1.06 13.81
CA LEU A 219 21.50 2.27 13.09
C LEU A 219 22.88 2.73 13.55
N VAL A 220 23.89 2.57 12.70
CA VAL A 220 25.26 3.03 12.96
C VAL A 220 25.52 4.46 12.45
N TYR A 221 24.81 4.90 11.40
CA TYR A 221 24.98 6.21 10.78
C TYR A 221 23.67 6.72 10.18
N LYS A 222 23.41 8.03 10.31
CA LYS A 222 22.31 8.73 9.63
C LYS A 222 22.74 10.14 9.27
N GLY A 223 22.77 10.47 7.98
CA GLY A 223 23.27 11.77 7.50
C GLY A 223 22.59 13.00 8.15
N THR A 224 21.28 12.95 8.44
CA THR A 224 20.57 14.05 9.12
C THR A 224 20.92 14.21 10.60
N LYS A 225 21.57 13.22 11.21
CA LYS A 225 22.00 13.20 12.61
C LYS A 225 23.51 13.42 12.72
N ASP A 226 24.28 12.71 11.91
CA ASP A 226 25.72 12.57 12.06
C ASP A 226 26.53 13.43 11.06
N GLY A 227 25.86 14.06 10.08
CA GLY A 227 26.48 14.85 9.00
C GLY A 227 26.54 14.08 7.67
N PHE A 228 26.64 14.78 6.54
CA PHE A 228 26.61 14.18 5.20
C PHE A 228 28.00 14.06 4.54
N ARG A 229 29.09 14.36 5.26
CA ARG A 229 30.45 14.25 4.71
C ARG A 229 30.91 12.80 4.75
N GLY A 230 31.81 12.43 3.84
CA GLY A 230 32.44 11.09 3.85
C GLY A 230 33.13 10.79 5.18
N GLU A 231 33.77 11.80 5.78
CA GLU A 231 34.42 11.70 7.09
C GLU A 231 33.43 11.36 8.21
N ASP A 232 32.21 11.92 8.16
CA ASP A 232 31.15 11.62 9.13
C ASP A 232 30.67 10.16 9.00
N PHE A 233 30.56 9.68 7.75
CA PHE A 233 30.22 8.29 7.46
C PHE A 233 31.28 7.33 8.00
N HIS A 234 32.56 7.55 7.69
CA HIS A 234 33.67 6.69 8.13
C HIS A 234 33.83 6.68 9.64
N ARG A 235 33.71 7.85 10.30
CA ARG A 235 33.71 7.96 11.77
C ARG A 235 32.67 7.06 12.43
N CYS A 236 31.52 6.85 11.78
CA CYS A 236 30.40 6.08 12.31
C CYS A 236 30.39 4.60 11.86
N SER A 237 30.83 4.31 10.63
CA SER A 237 30.55 3.05 9.93
C SER A 237 31.75 2.12 9.79
N ASP A 238 32.97 2.63 9.97
CA ASP A 238 34.19 1.82 9.84
C ASP A 238 34.24 0.72 10.91
N ASN A 239 34.68 -0.47 10.50
CA ASN A 239 34.84 -1.66 11.35
C ASN A 239 33.54 -2.13 12.05
N LYS A 240 32.36 -1.78 11.55
CA LYS A 240 31.06 -2.16 12.14
C LYS A 240 30.51 -3.52 11.68
N GLY A 241 31.29 -4.30 10.92
CA GLY A 241 30.80 -5.52 10.30
C GLY A 241 30.08 -5.24 8.99
N SER A 242 29.24 -6.19 8.58
CA SER A 242 28.38 -6.03 7.41
C SER A 242 27.30 -4.97 7.66
N THR A 243 26.98 -4.18 6.64
CA THR A 243 26.04 -3.05 6.78
C THR A 243 25.06 -3.01 5.63
N MET A 244 23.86 -2.46 5.89
CA MET A 244 22.89 -2.13 4.87
C MET A 244 22.74 -0.62 4.79
N THR A 245 23.06 -0.06 3.63
CA THR A 245 22.98 1.37 3.35
C THR A 245 21.67 1.66 2.64
N ILE A 246 20.95 2.69 3.11
CA ILE A 246 19.68 3.16 2.52
C ILE A 246 19.81 4.66 2.27
N ILE A 247 19.57 5.08 1.02
CA ILE A 247 19.72 6.45 0.54
C ILE A 247 18.37 6.91 0.00
N GLN A 248 17.95 8.13 0.36
CA GLN A 248 16.76 8.78 -0.17
C GLN A 248 17.14 9.93 -1.11
N THR A 249 16.60 9.94 -2.32
CA THR A 249 16.72 11.09 -3.25
C THR A 249 15.88 12.28 -2.78
N LYS A 250 16.38 13.51 -3.00
CA LYS A 250 15.67 14.75 -2.62
C LYS A 250 14.38 14.98 -3.41
N ASN A 251 14.39 14.75 -4.73
CA ASN A 251 13.34 15.28 -5.60
C ASN A 251 12.15 14.34 -5.79
N ASN A 252 12.33 13.03 -5.58
CA ASN A 252 11.32 12.03 -5.89
C ASN A 252 11.15 10.96 -4.80
N ASN A 253 11.83 11.10 -3.65
CA ASN A 253 11.76 10.15 -2.54
C ASN A 253 12.08 8.70 -2.93
N TYR A 254 12.79 8.47 -4.04
CA TYR A 254 13.34 7.17 -4.36
C TYR A 254 14.28 6.73 -3.27
N LEU A 255 14.13 5.49 -2.85
CA LEU A 255 15.01 4.81 -1.93
C LEU A 255 15.86 3.83 -2.73
N PHE A 256 17.15 3.87 -2.51
CA PHE A 256 18.07 2.90 -3.09
C PHE A 256 19.21 2.66 -2.12
N GLY A 257 20.02 1.65 -2.38
CA GLY A 257 21.16 1.38 -1.55
C GLY A 257 21.71 0.00 -1.81
N GLY A 258 22.37 -0.55 -0.80
CA GLY A 258 22.90 -1.88 -0.90
C GLY A 258 23.44 -2.43 0.39
N TYR A 259 23.77 -3.71 0.34
CA TYR A 259 24.39 -4.45 1.44
C TYR A 259 25.88 -4.63 1.18
N ALA A 260 26.69 -4.29 2.17
CA ALA A 260 28.11 -4.54 2.20
C ALA A 260 28.39 -5.67 3.19
N GLU A 261 28.84 -6.82 2.72
CA GLU A 261 29.25 -7.95 3.57
C GLU A 261 30.54 -7.62 4.33
N ILE A 262 31.49 -6.98 3.65
CA ILE A 262 32.80 -6.62 4.21
C ILE A 262 32.69 -5.28 4.97
N PRO A 263 33.32 -5.15 6.16
CA PRO A 263 33.35 -3.91 6.90
C PRO A 263 34.00 -2.76 6.12
N TRP A 264 33.43 -1.57 6.25
CA TRP A 264 34.02 -0.31 5.80
C TRP A 264 35.33 -0.04 6.55
N ASP A 265 36.26 0.61 5.86
CA ASP A 265 37.46 1.20 6.42
C ASP A 265 37.89 2.42 5.60
N CYS A 266 38.88 3.14 6.12
CA CYS A 266 39.52 4.27 5.46
C CYS A 266 40.77 3.87 4.65
N ASP A 267 41.05 2.57 4.52
CA ASP A 267 42.12 2.09 3.68
C ASP A 267 41.71 2.32 2.22
N ASN A 268 42.50 3.10 1.47
CA ASN A 268 42.29 3.37 0.04
C ASN A 268 42.51 2.14 -0.87
N LYS A 269 42.25 0.93 -0.37
CA LYS A 269 42.38 -0.34 -1.09
C LYS A 269 41.01 -0.81 -1.56
N VAL A 270 40.94 -1.23 -2.82
CA VAL A 270 39.74 -1.88 -3.34
C VAL A 270 39.58 -3.23 -2.64
N LYS A 271 38.48 -3.39 -1.90
CA LYS A 271 38.08 -4.69 -1.37
C LYS A 271 37.15 -5.35 -2.37
N MET A 272 37.58 -6.46 -2.95
CA MET A 272 36.74 -7.29 -3.79
C MET A 272 35.95 -8.26 -2.91
N ILE A 273 34.64 -8.25 -3.08
CA ILE A 273 33.75 -9.24 -2.47
C ILE A 273 33.61 -10.39 -3.48
N ALA A 274 33.73 -11.63 -3.03
CA ALA A 274 33.65 -12.81 -3.90
C ALA A 274 32.21 -13.10 -4.37
N ASN A 275 31.21 -12.59 -3.64
CA ASN A 275 29.80 -12.74 -3.92
C ASN A 275 29.10 -11.37 -4.02
N ASP A 276 28.03 -11.33 -4.81
CA ASP A 276 27.35 -10.13 -5.30
C ASP A 276 27.06 -9.07 -4.22
N LEU A 277 27.50 -7.84 -4.49
CA LEU A 277 26.97 -6.66 -3.81
C LEU A 277 25.47 -6.57 -4.12
N LEU A 278 24.63 -6.71 -3.09
CA LEU A 278 23.19 -6.58 -3.26
C LEU A 278 22.83 -5.11 -3.36
N TYR A 279 22.37 -4.69 -4.54
CA TYR A 279 21.78 -3.37 -4.76
C TYR A 279 20.26 -3.47 -4.78
N PHE A 280 19.58 -2.54 -4.12
CA PHE A 280 18.12 -2.45 -4.17
C PHE A 280 17.65 -1.06 -4.60
N TYR A 281 16.49 -1.04 -5.26
CA TYR A 281 15.79 0.17 -5.68
C TYR A 281 14.31 0.05 -5.32
N ILE A 282 13.79 1.06 -4.63
CA ILE A 282 12.41 1.13 -4.13
C ILE A 282 11.85 2.52 -4.44
N GLN A 283 10.76 2.56 -5.21
CA GLN A 283 10.02 3.80 -5.45
C GLN A 283 9.01 4.05 -4.32
N ARG A 284 9.16 5.19 -3.63
CA ARG A 284 8.19 5.61 -2.62
C ARG A 284 7.04 6.37 -3.29
N ASN A 285 5.82 5.84 -3.19
CA ASN A 285 4.62 6.55 -3.65
C ASN A 285 4.40 7.82 -2.81
N LYS A 286 4.18 8.96 -3.49
CA LYS A 286 4.07 10.31 -2.88
C LYS A 286 2.86 10.50 -1.94
N ASN A 287 1.94 9.54 -1.88
CA ASN A 287 0.64 9.70 -1.18
C ASN A 287 0.64 9.30 0.30
N LEU A 288 1.78 8.95 0.89
CA LEU A 288 1.87 8.71 2.33
C LEU A 288 2.58 9.88 3.01
N SER A 289 1.81 10.94 3.26
CA SER A 289 2.17 11.93 4.26
C SER A 289 2.39 11.20 5.59
N THR A 290 3.60 11.30 6.11
CA THR A 290 3.86 10.94 7.50
C THR A 290 3.21 12.03 8.33
N THR A 291 2.07 11.73 8.94
CA THR A 291 1.51 12.56 10.00
C THR A 291 2.59 12.68 11.07
N LYS A 292 3.04 13.92 11.30
CA LYS A 292 3.91 14.26 12.43
C LYS A 292 3.19 14.06 13.75
#